data_AF-A0A0D3L307-F1
#
_entry.id   AF-A0A0D3L307-F1
#
_cell.length_a   1.000
_cell.length_b   1.000
_cell.length_c   1.000
_cell.angle_alpha   90.00
_cell.angle_beta   90.00
_cell.angle_gamma   90.00
#
_symmetry.space_group_name_H-M   'P 1'
#
loop_
_entity.id
_entity.type
_entity.pdbx_description
1 polymer ?
#
loop_
_entity_poly.entity_id
_entity_poly.type
_entity_poly.pdbx_seq_one_letter_code
_entity_poly.pdbx_strand_id
1 'polypeptide(L)'
;NLHVPQSLLNKAELMEMMMVPKNFVSPNKSAPCMGIVQDSLLGCFRITDKETFLDKFFVQSVAMWIDVWDPPIPAILKPRPLWTGKQIFSLILPEVNIHNDEKHVFSHEDKMLLIRRGQLLSGPIKKGIVGAAAGSLIHVIFNEKGSDEVARFINGVQRVTAFFLLNFSFSVGVQDTVADKETLTHIIEVLVKAREEVRGIGACANEGTLQRKAGMTLLQSFEKDVNTALNKCRDDSAKKALGNVRRTNSFKCMIEAGSKGSDLNIQQIAVFVGQQNVGGQRIPFGFRRRTLPHFCLDDYGEASRGMATRGYVEGLRPYEFYFHTMAGREGLIDTAVKTADTGYLQRKLIKALEDVHAAYDGTVRNANQDIIQFAYGEDALDGARIEGSQSFQLPMMSNEDMRRAFRFEYRDDGTFTEEVGGNYMDVHAKRALRTDSENVKRLEAEFQQLMVDRDECRKIMELSKNPKLSLPINVERLIRNARSTMGTKAVISDLNPVNVVHSVRKLQEDLVQLFPSYNRGPDGKFLSEHSRHRVECALHLFKIHLRQMLNSKRVLKDYKLNSTAFTFLLSEIRAKYLQSIIHPGEMIGAMAAQSC
;
A
#
# COMPACT_ATOMS: atom_id res chain seq x y z
N ASN A 1 -8.39 -29.90 -8.61
CA ASN A 1 -7.62 -30.78 -9.53
C ASN A 1 -6.15 -30.67 -9.22
N LEU A 2 -5.42 -31.78 -9.32
CA LEU A 2 -3.96 -31.82 -9.21
C LEU A 2 -3.44 -32.49 -10.48
N HIS A 3 -2.48 -31.86 -11.16
CA HIS A 3 -1.88 -32.37 -12.40
C HIS A 3 -0.40 -32.68 -12.17
N VAL A 4 0.03 -33.87 -12.56
CA VAL A 4 1.42 -34.34 -12.36
C VAL A 4 2.18 -34.24 -13.69
N PRO A 5 3.29 -33.46 -13.77
CA PRO A 5 4.08 -33.36 -14.98
C PRO A 5 4.73 -34.71 -15.30
N GLN A 6 4.65 -35.14 -16.56
CA GLN A 6 5.19 -36.44 -17.00
C GLN A 6 6.64 -36.33 -17.49
N SER A 7 7.04 -35.18 -18.05
CA SER A 7 8.40 -34.96 -18.56
C SER A 7 9.26 -34.17 -17.57
N LEU A 8 10.57 -34.40 -17.61
CA LEU A 8 11.53 -33.62 -16.82
C LEU A 8 11.57 -32.14 -17.24
N LEU A 9 11.35 -31.85 -18.52
CA LEU A 9 11.31 -30.49 -19.04
C LEU A 9 10.11 -29.72 -18.47
N ASN A 10 8.91 -30.31 -18.50
CA ASN A 10 7.72 -29.68 -17.92
C ASN A 10 7.85 -29.56 -16.40
N LYS A 11 8.50 -30.53 -15.75
CA LYS A 11 8.81 -30.43 -14.32
C LYS A 11 9.71 -29.22 -14.03
N ALA A 12 10.76 -29.01 -14.83
CA ALA A 12 11.64 -27.85 -14.70
C ALA A 12 10.88 -26.54 -14.95
N GLU A 13 10.03 -26.46 -15.97
CA GLU A 13 9.17 -25.31 -16.24
C GLU A 13 8.25 -24.97 -15.05
N LEU A 14 7.56 -25.97 -14.49
CA LEU A 14 6.70 -25.76 -13.32
C LEU A 14 7.48 -25.31 -12.07
N MET A 15 8.67 -25.87 -11.86
CA MET A 15 9.54 -25.47 -10.74
C MET A 15 10.13 -24.08 -10.94
N GLU A 16 10.48 -23.72 -12.17
CA GLU A 16 11.17 -22.47 -12.45
C GLU A 16 10.23 -21.27 -12.63
N MET A 17 9.02 -21.47 -13.18
CA MET A 17 8.08 -20.39 -13.49
C MET A 17 6.83 -20.42 -12.60
N MET A 18 6.23 -21.59 -12.41
CA MET A 18 4.89 -21.70 -11.77
C MET A 18 4.93 -22.03 -10.28
N MET A 19 6.11 -22.09 -9.67
CA MET A 19 6.24 -22.41 -8.25
C MET A 19 5.63 -21.28 -7.40
N VAL A 20 4.93 -21.66 -6.33
CA VAL A 20 4.22 -20.73 -5.44
C VAL A 20 5.10 -19.58 -4.93
N PRO A 21 6.36 -19.80 -4.44
CA PRO A 21 7.18 -18.72 -3.93
C PRO A 21 7.55 -17.67 -4.98
N LYS A 22 7.68 -18.08 -6.25
CA LYS A 22 8.03 -17.17 -7.35
C LYS A 22 6.87 -16.27 -7.75
N ASN A 23 5.64 -16.68 -7.42
CA ASN A 23 4.40 -16.01 -7.76
C ASN A 23 3.78 -15.26 -6.56
N PHE A 24 4.58 -14.88 -5.56
CA PHE A 24 4.08 -14.12 -4.40
C PHE A 24 3.61 -12.71 -4.77
N VAL A 25 4.29 -12.04 -5.70
CA VAL A 25 3.95 -10.70 -6.19
C VAL A 25 3.30 -10.83 -7.55
N SER A 26 2.10 -10.26 -7.68
CA SER A 26 1.33 -10.31 -8.92
C SER A 26 1.56 -9.04 -9.74
N PRO A 27 1.79 -9.15 -11.06
CA PRO A 27 2.00 -7.98 -11.92
C PRO A 27 0.74 -7.10 -12.04
N ASN A 28 -0.46 -7.67 -11.89
CA ASN A 28 -1.74 -6.92 -11.91
C ASN A 28 -1.74 -5.65 -11.02
N LYS A 29 -1.36 -5.80 -9.74
CA LYS A 29 -1.42 -4.71 -8.75
C LYS A 29 -0.04 -4.23 -8.30
N SER A 30 1.03 -4.80 -8.84
CA SER A 30 2.40 -4.58 -8.37
C SER A 30 2.52 -4.76 -6.85
N ALA A 31 1.84 -5.79 -6.34
CA ALA A 31 1.67 -6.06 -4.92
C ALA A 31 1.58 -7.56 -4.65
N PRO A 32 1.91 -8.00 -3.42
CA PRO A 32 1.74 -9.40 -3.05
C PRO A 32 0.29 -9.85 -3.21
N CYS A 33 0.07 -11.01 -3.82
CA CYS A 33 -1.25 -11.66 -3.87
C CYS A 33 -1.49 -12.58 -2.67
N MET A 34 -0.42 -12.97 -1.98
CA MET A 34 -0.46 -13.79 -0.76
C MET A 34 -0.03 -12.97 0.44
N GLY A 35 -0.59 -13.29 1.60
CA GLY A 35 -0.23 -12.68 2.87
C GLY A 35 -0.75 -13.48 4.06
N ILE A 36 -0.42 -13.04 5.27
CA ILE A 36 -0.90 -13.65 6.50
C ILE A 36 -2.37 -13.26 6.71
N VAL A 37 -3.24 -14.26 6.93
CA VAL A 37 -4.69 -14.10 7.04
C VAL A 37 -5.23 -14.82 8.28
N GLN A 38 -6.49 -14.54 8.64
CA GLN A 38 -7.26 -15.24 9.67
C GLN A 38 -6.51 -15.33 11.02
N ASP A 39 -6.37 -16.54 11.57
CA ASP A 39 -5.85 -16.78 12.91
C ASP A 39 -4.40 -16.35 13.03
N SER A 40 -3.54 -16.67 12.06
CA SER A 40 -2.15 -16.21 12.08
C SER A 40 -2.04 -14.69 12.11
N LEU A 41 -2.95 -13.98 11.42
CA LEU A 41 -2.98 -12.52 11.42
C LEU A 41 -3.42 -11.96 12.79
N LEU A 42 -4.43 -12.58 13.40
CA LEU A 42 -4.86 -12.24 14.76
C LEU A 42 -3.75 -12.54 15.78
N GLY A 43 -3.08 -13.68 15.64
CA GLY A 43 -1.94 -14.10 16.46
C GLY A 43 -0.79 -13.11 16.34
N CYS A 44 -0.44 -12.65 15.13
CA CYS A 44 0.54 -11.58 14.91
C CYS A 44 0.19 -10.31 15.69
N PHE A 45 -1.07 -9.88 15.64
CA PHE A 45 -1.49 -8.66 16.32
C PHE A 45 -1.40 -8.81 17.85
N ARG A 46 -1.88 -9.93 18.40
CA ARG A 46 -1.84 -10.19 19.85
C ARG A 46 -0.44 -10.43 20.39
N ILE A 47 0.40 -11.20 19.68
CA ILE A 47 1.77 -11.46 20.13
C ILE A 47 2.60 -10.18 20.12
N THR A 48 2.38 -9.29 19.14
CA THR A 48 3.15 -8.03 19.04
C THR A 48 2.58 -6.89 19.87
N ASP A 49 1.55 -7.13 20.68
CA ASP A 49 1.06 -6.14 21.64
C ASP A 49 2.14 -5.79 22.68
N LYS A 50 2.15 -4.54 23.16
CA LYS A 50 3.10 -4.03 24.16
C LYS A 50 2.93 -4.71 25.53
N GLU A 51 1.72 -5.18 25.82
CA GLU A 51 1.37 -5.84 27.08
C GLU A 51 1.73 -7.34 27.10
N THR A 52 2.14 -7.90 25.95
CA THR A 52 2.44 -9.33 25.83
C THR A 52 3.87 -9.64 26.26
N PHE A 53 3.99 -10.28 27.43
CA PHE A 53 5.25 -10.80 27.97
C PHE A 53 5.23 -12.32 28.02
N LEU A 54 6.35 -12.92 27.63
CA LEU A 54 6.50 -14.36 27.46
C LEU A 54 7.65 -14.86 28.33
N ASP A 55 7.46 -16.03 28.90
CA ASP A 55 8.40 -16.66 29.81
C ASP A 55 9.48 -17.45 29.04
N LYS A 56 10.53 -17.83 29.75
CA LYS A 56 11.67 -18.55 29.18
C LYS A 56 11.24 -19.85 28.49
N PHE A 57 10.31 -20.60 29.09
CA PHE A 57 9.86 -21.88 28.56
C PHE A 57 9.16 -21.71 27.22
N PHE A 58 8.24 -20.76 27.12
CA PHE A 58 7.58 -20.46 25.85
C PHE A 58 8.58 -20.04 24.78
N VAL A 59 9.53 -19.16 25.10
CA VAL A 59 10.56 -18.72 24.13
C VAL A 59 11.43 -19.87 23.65
N GLN A 60 11.84 -20.78 24.54
CA GLN A 60 12.62 -21.96 24.17
C GLN A 60 11.82 -22.91 23.26
N SER A 61 10.53 -23.13 23.54
CA SER A 61 9.67 -23.91 22.66
C SER A 61 9.50 -23.24 21.30
N VAL A 62 9.32 -21.93 21.25
CA VAL A 62 9.26 -21.18 19.98
C VAL A 62 10.57 -21.30 19.21
N ALA A 63 11.71 -21.18 19.87
CA ALA A 63 13.03 -21.31 19.25
C ALA A 63 13.20 -22.66 18.52
N MET A 64 12.64 -23.74 19.07
CA MET A 64 12.62 -25.05 18.41
C MET A 64 11.75 -25.08 17.13
N TRP A 65 10.67 -24.30 17.05
CA TRP A 65 9.80 -24.25 15.86
C TRP A 65 10.43 -23.50 14.67
N ILE A 66 11.35 -22.60 14.96
CA ILE A 66 12.04 -21.73 14.00
C ILE A 66 13.51 -22.11 13.80
N ASP A 67 13.95 -23.24 14.36
CA ASP A 67 15.33 -23.76 14.28
C ASP A 67 16.41 -22.74 14.72
N VAL A 68 16.10 -21.91 15.73
CA VAL A 68 17.05 -20.94 16.31
C VAL A 68 17.66 -21.53 17.57
N TRP A 69 18.99 -21.62 17.60
CA TRP A 69 19.72 -22.23 18.73
C TRP A 69 19.87 -21.29 19.93
N ASP A 70 20.19 -20.01 19.68
CA ASP A 70 20.43 -19.03 20.73
C ASP A 70 19.28 -18.02 20.84
N PRO A 71 18.45 -18.07 21.90
CA PRO A 71 17.41 -17.09 22.10
C PRO A 71 18.01 -15.72 22.46
N PRO A 72 17.32 -14.62 22.11
CA PRO A 72 17.82 -13.28 22.36
C PRO A 72 17.83 -12.97 23.86
N ILE A 73 18.59 -11.95 24.27
CA ILE A 73 18.58 -11.46 25.65
C ILE A 73 17.16 -10.96 26.01
N PRO A 74 16.60 -11.33 27.17
CA PRO A 74 15.27 -10.88 27.58
C PRO A 74 15.21 -9.36 27.70
N ALA A 75 14.10 -8.76 27.28
CA ALA A 75 13.87 -7.32 27.43
C ALA A 75 13.81 -6.88 28.90
N ILE A 76 13.29 -7.74 29.78
CA ILE A 76 13.22 -7.50 31.22
C ILE A 76 14.06 -8.56 31.92
N LEU A 77 15.08 -8.13 32.66
CA LEU A 77 16.00 -9.03 33.38
C LEU A 77 15.58 -9.27 34.84
N LYS A 78 15.03 -8.23 35.50
CA LYS A 78 14.57 -8.27 36.90
C LYS A 78 13.11 -7.81 36.97
N PRO A 79 12.26 -8.36 37.86
CA PRO A 79 12.56 -9.38 38.87
C PRO A 79 12.66 -10.82 38.31
N ARG A 80 12.12 -11.07 37.12
CA ARG A 80 12.22 -12.35 36.39
C ARG A 80 12.53 -12.07 34.91
N PRO A 81 13.24 -12.97 34.22
CA PRO A 81 13.53 -12.81 32.79
C PRO A 81 12.24 -12.94 31.97
N LEU A 82 11.87 -11.88 31.26
CA LEU A 82 10.71 -11.85 30.36
C LEU A 82 11.11 -11.31 28.99
N TRP A 83 10.57 -11.95 27.96
CA TRP A 83 10.69 -11.53 26.58
C TRP A 83 9.42 -10.82 26.14
N THR A 84 9.55 -9.86 25.24
CA THR A 84 8.36 -9.28 24.58
C THR A 84 7.98 -10.12 23.37
N GLY A 85 6.69 -10.15 23.02
CA GLY A 85 6.31 -10.85 21.80
C GLY A 85 6.85 -10.20 20.52
N LYS A 86 7.20 -8.89 20.55
CA LYS A 86 7.96 -8.22 19.47
C LYS A 86 9.37 -8.80 19.31
N GLN A 87 10.07 -9.14 20.39
CA GLN A 87 11.36 -9.83 20.32
C GLN A 87 11.24 -11.20 19.65
N ILE A 88 10.20 -11.96 20.00
CA ILE A 88 9.97 -13.27 19.37
C ILE A 88 9.65 -13.13 17.89
N PHE A 89 8.80 -12.17 17.52
CA PHE A 89 8.48 -11.90 16.12
C PHE A 89 9.73 -11.51 15.32
N SER A 90 10.68 -10.81 15.96
CA SER A 90 11.95 -10.42 15.35
C SER A 90 12.87 -11.59 14.99
N LEU A 91 12.73 -12.76 15.65
CA LEU A 91 13.52 -13.95 15.31
C LEU A 91 13.14 -14.54 13.95
N ILE A 92 11.94 -14.25 13.47
CA ILE A 92 11.42 -14.74 12.20
C ILE A 92 11.80 -13.80 11.05
N LEU A 93 12.09 -12.53 11.37
CA LEU A 93 12.35 -11.50 10.38
C LEU A 93 13.76 -11.64 9.79
N PRO A 94 13.91 -11.62 8.46
CA PRO A 94 15.22 -11.44 7.85
C PRO A 94 15.72 -10.00 8.09
N GLU A 95 16.98 -9.75 7.77
CA GLU A 95 17.57 -8.41 7.86
C GLU A 95 16.93 -7.43 6.86
N VAL A 96 15.81 -6.82 7.24
CA VAL A 96 15.06 -5.82 6.46
C VAL A 96 14.79 -4.57 7.30
N ASN A 97 14.51 -3.44 6.62
CA ASN A 97 14.21 -2.16 7.26
C ASN A 97 12.87 -1.60 6.76
N ILE A 98 11.96 -1.28 7.68
CA ILE A 98 10.66 -0.65 7.39
C ILE A 98 10.38 0.47 8.39
N HIS A 99 9.90 1.60 7.88
CA HIS A 99 9.59 2.78 8.66
C HIS A 99 8.38 3.50 8.06
N ASN A 100 7.31 3.64 8.83
CA ASN A 100 6.07 4.23 8.33
C ASN A 100 5.95 5.75 8.56
N ASP A 101 6.72 6.36 9.48
CA ASP A 101 6.57 7.79 9.78
C ASP A 101 7.82 8.42 10.42
N GLU A 102 8.43 9.41 9.76
CA GLU A 102 9.69 10.03 10.23
C GLU A 102 9.50 11.11 11.31
N LYS A 103 8.26 11.54 11.57
CA LYS A 103 7.99 12.75 12.38
C LYS A 103 8.11 12.54 13.89
N HIS A 104 7.91 11.33 14.38
CA HIS A 104 7.97 11.04 15.82
C HIS A 104 8.96 9.92 16.11
N VAL A 105 10.04 10.23 16.83
CA VAL A 105 11.05 9.24 17.20
C VAL A 105 10.51 8.21 18.21
N PHE A 106 9.48 8.58 18.97
CA PHE A 106 8.83 7.72 19.95
C PHE A 106 7.30 7.84 19.83
N SER A 107 6.62 6.70 19.65
CA SER A 107 5.16 6.65 19.66
C SER A 107 4.67 6.26 21.05
N HIS A 108 3.97 7.17 21.74
CA HIS A 108 3.41 6.88 23.06
C HIS A 108 2.35 5.75 23.03
N GLU A 109 1.63 5.64 21.92
CA GLU A 109 0.52 4.69 21.73
C GLU A 109 0.93 3.47 20.90
N ASP A 110 2.23 3.24 20.69
CA ASP A 110 2.76 2.13 19.88
C ASP A 110 2.17 2.07 18.46
N LYS A 111 1.74 3.22 17.89
CA LYS A 111 1.08 3.26 16.57
C LYS A 111 2.05 3.15 15.41
N MET A 112 3.32 3.48 15.65
CA MET A 112 4.34 3.59 14.63
C MET A 112 5.11 2.29 14.46
N LEU A 113 5.12 1.75 13.23
CA LEU A 113 5.94 0.60 12.88
C LEU A 113 7.39 1.01 12.63
N LEU A 114 8.32 0.40 13.37
CA LEU A 114 9.75 0.53 13.17
C LEU A 114 10.41 -0.85 13.18
N ILE A 115 10.87 -1.28 12.01
CA ILE A 115 11.70 -2.48 11.84
C ILE A 115 13.09 -2.04 11.38
N ARG A 116 14.13 -2.42 12.12
CA ARG A 116 15.51 -2.08 11.79
C ARG A 116 16.41 -3.30 11.90
N ARG A 117 17.14 -3.62 10.83
CA ARG A 117 18.01 -4.80 10.72
C ARG A 117 17.29 -6.09 11.16
N GLY A 118 16.05 -6.27 10.73
CA GLY A 118 15.23 -7.42 11.11
C GLY A 118 14.69 -7.40 12.54
N GLN A 119 14.88 -6.33 13.31
CA GLN A 119 14.32 -6.23 14.66
C GLN A 119 13.10 -5.31 14.69
N LEU A 120 11.98 -5.81 15.22
CA LEU A 120 10.75 -5.06 15.47
C LEU A 120 10.88 -4.26 16.77
N LEU A 121 11.05 -2.95 16.64
CA LEU A 121 11.27 -2.05 17.79
C LEU A 121 9.95 -1.46 18.32
N SER A 122 9.05 -1.06 17.43
CA SER A 122 7.75 -0.49 17.78
C SER A 122 6.69 -0.82 16.74
N GLY A 123 5.43 -0.78 17.16
CA GLY A 123 4.26 -1.01 16.33
C GLY A 123 3.72 -2.44 16.45
N PRO A 124 2.39 -2.63 16.65
CA PRO A 124 1.77 -3.93 16.48
C PRO A 124 1.67 -4.28 15.00
N ILE A 125 1.80 -5.56 14.69
CA ILE A 125 1.71 -6.09 13.34
C ILE A 125 0.23 -6.29 12.96
N LYS A 126 -0.24 -5.52 11.98
CA LYS A 126 -1.62 -5.54 11.44
C LYS A 126 -1.66 -5.99 9.99
N LYS A 127 -2.85 -6.16 9.43
CA LYS A 127 -3.09 -6.53 8.02
C LYS A 127 -2.29 -5.70 7.01
N GLY A 128 -2.17 -4.39 7.23
CA GLY A 128 -1.43 -3.51 6.32
C GLY A 128 0.07 -3.83 6.20
N ILE A 129 0.63 -4.55 7.20
CA ILE A 129 2.06 -4.84 7.30
C ILE A 129 2.36 -6.25 6.78
N VAL A 130 1.61 -7.26 7.20
CA VAL A 130 1.86 -8.68 6.82
C VAL A 130 0.83 -9.25 5.83
N GLY A 131 -0.10 -8.42 5.36
CA GLY A 131 -1.09 -8.80 4.36
C GLY A 131 -0.66 -8.49 2.92
N ALA A 132 -1.55 -8.80 1.99
CA ALA A 132 -1.41 -8.60 0.54
C ALA A 132 -1.58 -7.12 0.12
N ALA A 133 -0.75 -6.23 0.66
CA ALA A 133 -0.75 -4.80 0.35
C ALA A 133 0.56 -4.36 -0.29
N ALA A 134 0.52 -3.35 -1.16
CA ALA A 134 1.72 -2.73 -1.72
C ALA A 134 2.55 -2.10 -0.59
N GLY A 135 3.84 -2.39 -0.56
CA GLY A 135 4.76 -1.91 0.48
C GLY A 135 4.63 -2.63 1.82
N SER A 136 3.86 -3.73 1.88
CA SER A 136 3.84 -4.65 3.01
C SER A 136 5.23 -5.27 3.24
N LEU A 137 5.45 -5.79 4.44
CA LEU A 137 6.67 -6.49 4.83
C LEU A 137 6.98 -7.67 3.89
N ILE A 138 5.96 -8.41 3.45
CA ILE A 138 6.13 -9.50 2.48
C ILE A 138 6.67 -8.97 1.16
N HIS A 139 6.14 -7.83 0.69
CA HIS A 139 6.62 -7.19 -0.53
C HIS A 139 8.10 -6.76 -0.41
N VAL A 140 8.46 -6.18 0.74
CA VAL A 140 9.83 -5.74 1.01
C VAL A 140 10.80 -6.92 1.03
N ILE A 141 10.46 -8.00 1.73
CA ILE A 141 11.30 -9.21 1.79
C ILE A 141 11.48 -9.81 0.40
N PHE A 142 10.41 -9.86 -0.40
CA PHE A 142 10.47 -10.37 -1.78
C PHE A 142 11.48 -9.57 -2.63
N ASN A 143 11.43 -8.24 -2.58
CA ASN A 143 12.28 -7.37 -3.39
C ASN A 143 13.73 -7.26 -2.88
N GLU A 144 14.01 -7.58 -1.61
CA GLU A 144 15.35 -7.46 -1.02
C GLU A 144 16.09 -8.79 -0.87
N LYS A 145 15.38 -9.85 -0.46
CA LYS A 145 15.98 -11.14 -0.11
C LYS A 145 15.52 -12.27 -1.04
N GLY A 146 14.46 -12.06 -1.82
CA GLY A 146 13.95 -13.01 -2.80
C GLY A 146 12.79 -13.86 -2.28
N SER A 147 12.26 -14.72 -3.16
CA SER A 147 11.06 -15.53 -2.92
C SER A 147 11.20 -16.55 -1.78
N ASP A 148 12.37 -17.17 -1.65
CA ASP A 148 12.56 -18.31 -0.75
C ASP A 148 12.55 -17.85 0.72
N GLU A 149 13.12 -16.67 0.97
CA GLU A 149 13.06 -16.03 2.29
C GLU A 149 11.64 -15.60 2.66
N VAL A 150 10.82 -15.18 1.69
CA VAL A 150 9.39 -14.93 1.93
C VAL A 150 8.67 -16.21 2.37
N ALA A 151 8.96 -17.34 1.71
CA ALA A 151 8.36 -18.62 2.07
C ALA A 151 8.78 -19.06 3.49
N ARG A 152 10.07 -18.92 3.84
CA ARG A 152 10.56 -19.17 5.21
C ARG A 152 9.89 -18.26 6.23
N PHE A 153 9.77 -16.98 5.93
CA PHE A 153 9.12 -15.99 6.78
C PHE A 153 7.64 -16.35 7.03
N ILE A 154 6.87 -16.64 5.98
CA ILE A 154 5.44 -17.00 6.11
C ILE A 154 5.28 -18.26 6.97
N ASN A 155 6.09 -19.29 6.72
CA ASN A 155 6.07 -20.53 7.50
C ASN A 155 6.43 -20.29 8.97
N GLY A 156 7.47 -19.49 9.24
CA GLY A 156 7.87 -19.14 10.60
C GLY A 156 6.76 -18.37 11.34
N VAL A 157 6.16 -17.37 10.69
CA VAL A 157 5.04 -16.62 11.27
C VAL A 157 3.86 -17.54 11.59
N GLN A 158 3.46 -18.41 10.66
CA GLN A 158 2.35 -19.34 10.89
C GLN A 158 2.62 -20.28 12.06
N ARG A 159 3.82 -20.88 12.14
CA ARG A 159 4.18 -21.79 13.23
C ARG A 159 4.14 -21.09 14.59
N VAL A 160 4.80 -19.92 14.70
CA VAL A 160 4.89 -19.19 15.97
C VAL A 160 3.51 -18.67 16.41
N THR A 161 2.73 -18.11 15.48
CA THR A 161 1.40 -17.58 15.81
C THR A 161 0.39 -18.68 16.13
N ALA A 162 0.45 -19.81 15.43
CA ALA A 162 -0.38 -20.97 15.75
C ALA A 162 -0.03 -21.53 17.14
N PHE A 163 1.25 -21.68 17.45
CA PHE A 163 1.70 -22.11 18.78
C PHE A 163 1.30 -21.11 19.87
N PHE A 164 1.41 -19.81 19.59
CA PHE A 164 0.93 -18.76 20.50
C PHE A 164 -0.57 -18.88 20.76
N LEU A 165 -1.40 -19.01 19.71
CA LEU A 165 -2.86 -19.12 19.87
C LEU A 165 -3.30 -20.44 20.50
N LEU A 166 -2.54 -21.51 20.34
CA LEU A 166 -2.78 -22.78 21.02
C LEU A 166 -2.67 -22.63 22.54
N ASN A 167 -1.66 -21.91 23.02
CA ASN A 167 -1.43 -21.65 24.45
C ASN A 167 -2.28 -20.49 24.99
N PHE A 168 -2.44 -19.44 24.19
CA PHE A 168 -3.21 -18.24 24.49
C PHE A 168 -4.47 -18.22 23.61
N SER A 169 -5.45 -19.03 24.01
CA SER A 169 -6.69 -19.20 23.28
C SER A 169 -7.39 -17.87 22.97
N PHE A 170 -8.16 -17.87 21.90
CA PHE A 170 -9.00 -16.76 21.48
C PHE A 170 -10.39 -17.27 21.18
N SER A 171 -11.41 -16.55 21.64
CA SER A 171 -12.81 -16.90 21.39
C SER A 171 -13.65 -15.63 21.28
N VAL A 172 -14.76 -15.75 20.57
CA VAL A 172 -15.77 -14.70 20.43
C VAL A 172 -17.08 -15.24 20.99
N GLY A 173 -17.74 -14.48 21.84
CA GLY A 173 -19.02 -14.85 22.44
C GLY A 173 -20.10 -13.80 22.21
N VAL A 174 -21.33 -14.13 22.61
CA VAL A 174 -22.47 -13.18 22.56
C VAL A 174 -22.20 -11.97 23.45
N GLN A 175 -21.49 -12.14 24.57
CA GLN A 175 -21.10 -11.04 25.46
C GLN A 175 -20.32 -9.92 24.74
N ASP A 176 -19.54 -10.24 23.71
CA ASP A 176 -18.76 -9.27 22.95
C ASP A 176 -19.63 -8.38 22.05
N THR A 177 -20.90 -8.75 21.88
CA THR A 177 -21.90 -8.03 21.06
C THR A 177 -22.83 -7.15 21.88
N VAL A 178 -22.82 -7.28 23.21
CA VAL A 178 -23.74 -6.56 24.09
C VAL A 178 -23.18 -5.17 24.37
N ALA A 179 -23.92 -4.12 24.02
CA ALA A 179 -23.55 -2.74 24.28
C ALA A 179 -23.94 -2.28 25.69
N ASP A 180 -23.18 -1.32 26.23
CA ASP A 180 -23.49 -0.69 27.52
C ASP A 180 -24.81 0.09 27.47
N LYS A 181 -25.50 0.18 28.61
CA LYS A 181 -26.79 0.89 28.72
C LYS A 181 -26.72 2.34 28.27
N GLU A 182 -25.65 3.05 28.62
CA GLU A 182 -25.42 4.44 28.20
C GLU A 182 -25.28 4.58 26.68
N THR A 183 -24.68 3.58 26.04
CA THR A 183 -24.55 3.52 24.58
C THR A 183 -25.94 3.31 23.96
N LEU A 184 -26.75 2.42 24.52
CA LEU A 184 -28.11 2.14 24.05
C LEU A 184 -29.04 3.36 24.19
N THR A 185 -28.99 4.09 25.31
CA THR A 185 -29.81 5.31 25.48
C THR A 185 -29.45 6.35 24.45
N HIS A 186 -28.15 6.57 24.21
CA HIS A 186 -27.69 7.50 23.18
C HIS A 186 -28.10 7.05 21.77
N ILE A 187 -28.07 5.75 21.47
CA ILE A 187 -28.53 5.22 20.17
C ILE A 187 -30.02 5.54 19.96
N ILE A 188 -30.85 5.35 21.00
CA ILE A 188 -32.27 5.68 20.94
C ILE A 188 -32.48 7.17 20.68
N GLU A 189 -31.71 8.04 21.34
CA GLU A 189 -31.76 9.49 21.10
C GLU A 189 -31.39 9.87 19.66
N VAL A 190 -30.35 9.25 19.09
CA VAL A 190 -29.94 9.49 17.70
C VAL A 190 -31.02 9.01 16.72
N LEU A 191 -31.65 7.87 16.98
CA LEU A 191 -32.76 7.36 16.16
C LEU A 191 -33.98 8.29 16.23
N VAL A 192 -34.33 8.82 17.40
CA VAL A 192 -35.44 9.78 17.55
C VAL A 192 -35.16 11.06 16.78
N LYS A 193 -33.95 11.62 16.88
CA LYS A 193 -33.53 12.80 16.11
C LYS A 193 -33.63 12.55 14.60
N ALA A 194 -33.17 11.41 14.13
CA ALA A 194 -33.27 11.05 12.71
C ALA A 194 -34.72 10.93 12.23
N ARG A 195 -35.62 10.39 13.05
CA ARG A 195 -37.07 10.35 12.75
C ARG A 195 -37.67 11.74 12.65
N GLU A 196 -37.31 12.64 13.54
CA GLU A 196 -37.76 14.03 13.52
C GLU A 196 -37.25 14.76 12.28
N GLU A 197 -35.99 14.57 11.90
CA GLU A 197 -35.43 15.11 10.65
C GLU A 197 -36.20 14.60 9.42
N VAL A 198 -36.46 13.29 9.32
CA VAL A 198 -37.22 12.71 8.20
C VAL A 198 -38.65 13.24 8.16
N ARG A 199 -39.32 13.39 9.31
CA ARG A 199 -40.65 14.01 9.39
C ARG A 199 -40.63 15.47 8.96
N GLY A 200 -39.60 16.23 9.36
CA GLY A 200 -39.42 17.61 8.94
C GLY A 200 -39.28 17.73 7.41
N ILE A 201 -38.45 16.88 6.80
CA ILE A 201 -38.30 16.82 5.33
C ILE A 201 -39.64 16.45 4.67
N GLY A 202 -40.41 15.53 5.26
CA GLY A 202 -41.76 15.17 4.82
C GLY A 202 -42.76 16.33 4.90
N ALA A 203 -42.72 17.10 5.97
CA ALA A 203 -43.56 18.29 6.14
C ALA A 203 -43.22 19.36 5.08
N CYS A 204 -41.93 19.65 4.86
CA CYS A 204 -41.50 20.59 3.82
C CYS A 204 -41.92 20.16 2.41
N ALA A 205 -41.92 18.85 2.14
CA ALA A 205 -42.40 18.31 0.87
C ALA A 205 -43.92 18.51 0.71
N ASN A 206 -44.70 18.29 1.77
CA ASN A 206 -46.16 18.48 1.75
C ASN A 206 -46.56 19.96 1.64
N GLU A 207 -45.80 20.86 2.26
CA GLU A 207 -46.01 22.31 2.19
C GLU A 207 -45.48 22.94 0.88
N GLY A 208 -44.80 22.16 0.03
CA GLY A 208 -44.23 22.64 -1.23
C GLY A 208 -43.01 23.55 -1.06
N THR A 209 -42.41 23.61 0.13
CA THR A 209 -41.22 24.43 0.45
C THR A 209 -39.89 23.75 0.11
N LEU A 210 -39.92 22.46 -0.24
CA LEU A 210 -38.72 21.69 -0.60
C LEU A 210 -38.10 22.17 -1.93
N GLN A 211 -36.84 22.58 -1.88
CA GLN A 211 -36.10 23.01 -3.07
C GLN A 211 -35.58 21.82 -3.89
N ARG A 212 -35.75 21.88 -5.21
CA ARG A 212 -35.16 20.90 -6.14
C ARG A 212 -33.66 21.07 -6.23
N LYS A 213 -32.94 19.96 -6.10
CA LYS A 213 -31.50 19.92 -6.37
C LYS A 213 -31.25 19.90 -7.89
N ALA A 214 -30.12 20.48 -8.30
CA ALA A 214 -29.74 20.54 -9.71
C ALA A 214 -29.71 19.13 -10.33
N GLY A 215 -30.33 18.98 -11.50
CA GLY A 215 -30.41 17.71 -12.23
C GLY A 215 -31.34 16.65 -11.63
N MET A 216 -32.10 16.96 -10.57
CA MET A 216 -32.99 16.00 -9.91
C MET A 216 -34.47 16.44 -9.98
N THR A 217 -35.37 15.45 -9.97
CA THR A 217 -36.80 15.71 -9.73
C THR A 217 -37.05 16.05 -8.26
N LEU A 218 -38.25 16.57 -7.94
CA LEU A 218 -38.62 16.89 -6.56
C LEU A 218 -38.59 15.63 -5.68
N LEU A 219 -39.15 14.52 -6.16
CA LEU A 219 -39.15 13.23 -5.45
C LEU A 219 -37.73 12.67 -5.26
N GLN A 220 -36.87 12.77 -6.28
CA GLN A 220 -35.46 12.35 -6.15
C GLN A 220 -34.69 13.22 -5.15
N SER A 221 -34.99 14.53 -5.12
CA SER A 221 -34.39 15.45 -4.14
C SER A 221 -34.81 15.06 -2.72
N PHE A 222 -36.11 14.81 -2.51
CA PHE A 222 -36.66 14.32 -1.24
C PHE A 222 -36.00 13.00 -0.79
N GLU A 223 -35.97 11.99 -1.67
CA GLU A 223 -35.37 10.69 -1.36
C GLU A 223 -33.87 10.80 -1.05
N LYS A 224 -33.15 11.71 -1.72
CA LYS A 224 -31.75 11.97 -1.44
C LYS A 224 -31.55 12.60 -0.06
N ASP A 225 -32.40 13.55 0.32
CA ASP A 225 -32.34 14.21 1.63
C ASP A 225 -32.63 13.23 2.76
N VAL A 226 -33.67 12.42 2.62
CA VAL A 226 -34.01 11.37 3.58
C VAL A 226 -32.89 10.34 3.70
N ASN A 227 -32.34 9.83 2.58
CA ASN A 227 -31.22 8.90 2.62
C ASN A 227 -29.97 9.51 3.28
N THR A 228 -29.72 10.81 3.09
CA THR A 228 -28.59 11.50 3.72
C THR A 228 -28.77 11.57 5.23
N ALA A 229 -29.97 11.92 5.72
CA ALA A 229 -30.30 11.94 7.14
C ALA A 229 -30.16 10.55 7.79
N LEU A 230 -30.69 9.51 7.13
CA LEU A 230 -30.60 8.13 7.62
C LEU A 230 -29.17 7.57 7.63
N ASN A 231 -28.35 7.89 6.62
CA ASN A 231 -26.94 7.51 6.61
C ASN A 231 -26.15 8.25 7.69
N LYS A 232 -26.45 9.53 7.94
CA LYS A 232 -25.83 10.30 9.02
C LYS A 232 -26.16 9.69 10.39
N CYS A 233 -27.42 9.32 10.62
CA CYS A 233 -27.86 8.61 11.82
C CYS A 233 -27.04 7.33 12.06
N ARG A 234 -26.77 6.56 11.01
CA ARG A 234 -25.90 5.38 11.07
C ARG A 234 -24.48 5.77 11.48
N ASP A 235 -23.87 6.73 10.80
CA ASP A 235 -22.46 7.07 11.05
C ASP A 235 -22.23 7.68 12.45
N ASP A 236 -23.18 8.47 12.96
CA ASP A 236 -23.12 9.05 14.32
C ASP A 236 -23.29 7.98 15.40
N SER A 237 -24.19 7.02 15.18
CA SER A 237 -24.37 5.87 16.06
C SER A 237 -23.12 4.98 16.09
N ALA A 238 -22.47 4.80 14.93
CA ALA A 238 -21.24 4.00 14.80
C ALA A 238 -20.10 4.57 15.66
N LYS A 239 -19.85 5.88 15.56
CA LYS A 239 -18.78 6.56 16.30
C LYS A 239 -18.92 6.39 17.81
N LYS A 240 -20.14 6.55 18.34
CA LYS A 240 -20.40 6.41 19.77
C LYS A 240 -20.24 4.95 20.22
N ALA A 241 -20.79 4.01 19.45
CA ALA A 241 -20.69 2.59 19.78
C ALA A 241 -19.23 2.12 19.80
N LEU A 242 -18.46 2.39 18.75
CA LEU A 242 -17.06 1.95 18.61
C LEU A 242 -16.10 2.65 19.61
N GLY A 243 -16.41 3.89 19.99
CA GLY A 243 -15.66 4.63 21.01
C GLY A 243 -15.75 3.99 22.39
N ASN A 244 -16.89 3.40 22.72
CA ASN A 244 -17.13 2.77 24.02
C ASN A 244 -16.68 1.30 24.08
N VAL A 245 -16.42 0.64 22.95
CA VAL A 245 -15.95 -0.76 22.95
C VAL A 245 -14.56 -0.86 23.57
N ARG A 246 -14.43 -1.68 24.62
CA ARG A 246 -13.14 -1.98 25.29
C ARG A 246 -12.15 -2.61 24.31
N ARG A 247 -10.87 -2.27 24.46
CA ARG A 247 -9.76 -2.84 23.67
C ARG A 247 -9.68 -4.37 23.77
N THR A 248 -10.09 -4.94 24.91
CA THR A 248 -10.08 -6.39 25.17
C THR A 248 -11.22 -7.16 24.51
N ASN A 249 -12.20 -6.46 23.91
CA ASN A 249 -13.31 -7.12 23.23
C ASN A 249 -12.81 -7.88 22.00
N SER A 250 -13.22 -9.14 21.86
CA SER A 250 -12.72 -10.01 20.79
C SER A 250 -13.07 -9.50 19.38
N PHE A 251 -14.25 -8.92 19.15
CA PHE A 251 -14.59 -8.32 17.85
C PHE A 251 -13.66 -7.15 17.52
N LYS A 252 -13.39 -6.29 18.49
CA LYS A 252 -12.49 -5.15 18.31
C LYS A 252 -11.06 -5.63 18.00
N CYS A 253 -10.57 -6.66 18.70
CA CYS A 253 -9.27 -7.26 18.39
C CYS A 253 -9.19 -7.81 16.94
N MET A 254 -10.23 -8.49 16.46
CA MET A 254 -10.25 -9.03 15.08
C MET A 254 -10.23 -7.92 14.02
N ILE A 255 -10.98 -6.84 14.25
CA ILE A 255 -11.06 -5.70 13.31
C ILE A 255 -9.77 -4.88 13.34
N GLU A 256 -9.21 -4.61 14.53
CA GLU A 256 -7.95 -3.89 14.67
C GLU A 256 -6.76 -4.66 14.07
N ALA A 257 -6.75 -5.98 14.19
CA ALA A 257 -5.81 -6.86 13.50
C ALA A 257 -6.04 -6.88 11.98
N GLY A 258 -7.31 -6.77 11.57
CA GLY A 258 -7.78 -6.91 10.19
C GLY A 258 -7.95 -8.36 9.75
N SER A 259 -8.12 -9.30 10.68
CA SER A 259 -8.29 -10.73 10.38
C SER A 259 -9.66 -11.03 9.77
N LYS A 260 -10.73 -10.51 10.38
CA LYS A 260 -12.10 -10.64 9.88
C LYS A 260 -13.00 -9.55 10.48
N GLY A 261 -13.97 -9.12 9.69
CA GLY A 261 -14.95 -8.11 10.08
C GLY A 261 -14.49 -6.69 9.79
N SER A 262 -15.43 -5.76 9.96
CA SER A 262 -15.27 -4.32 9.81
C SER A 262 -16.10 -3.62 10.89
N ASP A 263 -15.83 -2.34 11.11
CA ASP A 263 -16.60 -1.51 12.06
C ASP A 263 -18.11 -1.57 11.80
N LEU A 264 -18.51 -1.65 10.54
CA LEU A 264 -19.91 -1.81 10.13
C LEU A 264 -20.52 -3.11 10.66
N ASN A 265 -19.75 -4.19 10.76
CA ASN A 265 -20.27 -5.46 11.26
C ASN A 265 -20.59 -5.39 12.76
N ILE A 266 -19.72 -4.79 13.58
CA ILE A 266 -20.03 -4.56 15.01
C ILE A 266 -21.28 -3.70 15.13
N GLN A 267 -21.36 -2.64 14.33
CA GLN A 267 -22.52 -1.76 14.35
C GLN A 267 -23.83 -2.49 14.04
N GLN A 268 -23.88 -3.30 12.98
CA GLN A 268 -25.10 -4.00 12.60
C GLN A 268 -25.51 -5.08 13.62
N ILE A 269 -24.52 -5.72 14.25
CA ILE A 269 -24.77 -6.73 15.27
C ILE A 269 -25.28 -6.08 16.57
N ALA A 270 -24.55 -5.11 17.11
CA ALA A 270 -24.78 -4.56 18.44
C ALA A 270 -25.77 -3.39 18.48
N VAL A 271 -25.86 -2.59 17.41
CA VAL A 271 -26.59 -1.32 17.38
C VAL A 271 -27.87 -1.44 16.55
N PHE A 272 -27.77 -1.28 15.22
CA PHE A 272 -28.88 -1.48 14.29
C PHE A 272 -28.40 -1.76 12.87
N VAL A 273 -29.21 -2.47 12.09
CA VAL A 273 -28.84 -2.91 10.73
C VAL A 273 -28.82 -1.75 9.72
N GLY A 274 -29.79 -0.85 9.79
CA GLY A 274 -29.86 0.39 9.01
C GLY A 274 -30.79 0.31 7.80
N GLN A 275 -30.73 1.34 6.94
CA GLN A 275 -31.59 1.46 5.77
C GLN A 275 -31.34 0.34 4.75
N GLN A 276 -32.40 -0.37 4.36
CA GLN A 276 -32.38 -1.38 3.31
C GLN A 276 -32.73 -0.76 1.96
N ASN A 277 -31.90 -1.02 0.95
CA ASN A 277 -32.09 -0.50 -0.39
C ASN A 277 -32.31 -1.64 -1.38
N VAL A 278 -33.14 -1.38 -2.39
CA VAL A 278 -33.36 -2.25 -3.54
C VAL A 278 -33.22 -1.43 -4.82
N GLY A 279 -32.36 -1.85 -5.75
CA GLY A 279 -32.15 -1.13 -7.02
C GLY A 279 -31.61 0.30 -6.84
N GLY A 280 -30.80 0.52 -5.80
CA GLY A 280 -30.23 1.84 -5.47
C GLY A 280 -31.21 2.84 -4.86
N GLN A 281 -32.44 2.43 -4.53
CA GLN A 281 -33.46 3.26 -3.88
C GLN A 281 -33.93 2.59 -2.58
N ARG A 282 -34.61 3.35 -1.71
CA ARG A 282 -35.33 2.77 -0.56
C ARG A 282 -36.44 1.83 -1.07
N ILE A 283 -36.91 0.93 -0.22
CA ILE A 283 -37.87 -0.12 -0.60
C ILE A 283 -39.06 0.48 -1.40
N PRO A 284 -39.25 0.08 -2.66
CA PRO A 284 -40.28 0.66 -3.51
C PRO A 284 -41.69 0.24 -3.07
N PHE A 285 -42.70 0.98 -3.51
CA PHE A 285 -44.09 0.60 -3.27
C PHE A 285 -44.49 -0.56 -4.19
N GLY A 286 -44.39 -1.78 -3.67
CA GLY A 286 -44.82 -2.99 -4.38
C GLY A 286 -46.35 -3.18 -4.42
N PHE A 287 -47.07 -2.62 -3.45
CA PHE A 287 -48.53 -2.55 -3.45
C PHE A 287 -49.01 -1.17 -3.89
N ARG A 288 -50.32 -1.01 -4.09
CA ARG A 288 -50.94 0.28 -4.43
C ARG A 288 -50.56 1.36 -3.42
N ARG A 289 -49.60 2.23 -3.80
CA ARG A 289 -49.09 3.38 -3.00
C ARG A 289 -48.59 3.02 -1.60
N ARG A 290 -48.10 1.79 -1.37
CA ARG A 290 -47.51 1.35 -0.08
C ARG A 290 -46.55 0.17 -0.25
N THR A 291 -45.68 -0.05 0.74
CA THR A 291 -44.67 -1.13 0.72
C THR A 291 -45.23 -2.47 1.19
N LEU A 292 -46.03 -2.49 2.27
CA LEU A 292 -46.69 -3.66 2.84
C LEU A 292 -48.16 -3.34 3.18
N PRO A 293 -49.05 -4.34 3.26
CA PRO A 293 -50.45 -4.13 3.63
C PRO A 293 -50.65 -3.58 5.04
N HIS A 294 -49.62 -3.68 5.90
CA HIS A 294 -49.60 -3.17 7.27
C HIS A 294 -49.35 -1.65 7.37
N PHE A 295 -48.86 -1.02 6.30
CA PHE A 295 -48.62 0.42 6.27
C PHE A 295 -49.76 1.17 5.60
N CYS A 296 -49.91 2.44 5.99
CA CYS A 296 -50.85 3.37 5.38
C CYS A 296 -50.46 3.68 3.92
N LEU A 297 -51.43 4.15 3.15
CA LEU A 297 -51.18 4.66 1.80
C LEU A 297 -50.29 5.91 1.87
N ASP A 298 -49.34 6.00 0.94
CA ASP A 298 -48.39 7.11 0.80
C ASP A 298 -47.50 7.36 2.01
N ASP A 299 -47.20 6.30 2.77
CA ASP A 299 -46.27 6.39 3.89
C ASP A 299 -44.81 6.38 3.40
N TYR A 300 -44.19 7.56 3.37
CA TYR A 300 -42.77 7.78 3.06
C TYR A 300 -41.85 7.78 4.29
N GLY A 301 -42.39 7.42 5.47
CA GLY A 301 -41.65 7.32 6.70
C GLY A 301 -40.52 6.30 6.63
N GLU A 302 -39.58 6.40 7.58
CA GLU A 302 -38.39 5.55 7.61
C GLU A 302 -38.73 4.07 7.77
N ALA A 303 -39.70 3.73 8.63
CA ALA A 303 -40.10 2.35 8.89
C ALA A 303 -40.82 1.71 7.68
N SER A 304 -41.73 2.44 7.04
CA SER A 304 -42.45 1.98 5.84
C SER A 304 -41.50 1.70 4.67
N ARG A 305 -40.42 2.48 4.56
CA ARG A 305 -39.47 2.45 3.44
C ARG A 305 -38.17 1.68 3.74
N GLY A 306 -38.15 0.82 4.76
CA GLY A 306 -37.08 -0.17 4.94
C GLY A 306 -35.95 0.20 5.91
N MET A 307 -36.15 1.17 6.80
CA MET A 307 -35.20 1.42 7.90
C MET A 307 -35.32 0.31 8.95
N ALA A 308 -34.27 -0.49 9.12
CA ALA A 308 -34.16 -1.48 10.19
C ALA A 308 -33.51 -0.84 11.42
N THR A 309 -34.33 -0.63 12.45
CA THR A 309 -33.96 0.12 13.67
C THR A 309 -33.36 -0.75 14.78
N ARG A 310 -33.42 -2.07 14.62
CA ARG A 310 -32.88 -3.05 15.56
C ARG A 310 -31.60 -3.70 15.05
N GLY A 311 -30.72 -4.08 15.98
CA GLY A 311 -29.53 -4.88 15.70
C GLY A 311 -29.82 -6.37 15.64
N TYR A 312 -28.87 -7.17 15.16
CA TYR A 312 -29.04 -8.62 15.10
C TYR A 312 -29.17 -9.28 16.48
N VAL A 313 -28.60 -8.69 17.54
CA VAL A 313 -28.72 -9.19 18.92
C VAL A 313 -30.14 -9.00 19.45
N GLU A 314 -30.77 -7.85 19.20
CA GLU A 314 -32.15 -7.57 19.63
C GLU A 314 -33.18 -8.34 18.78
N GLY A 315 -32.85 -8.58 17.50
CA GLY A 315 -33.70 -9.27 16.54
C GLY A 315 -34.63 -8.32 15.77
N LEU A 316 -34.72 -8.55 14.47
CA LEU A 316 -35.51 -7.71 13.56
C LEU A 316 -37.02 -7.93 13.74
N ARG A 317 -37.79 -6.85 13.55
CA ARG A 317 -39.27 -6.94 13.47
C ARG A 317 -39.69 -7.67 12.19
N PRO A 318 -40.91 -8.24 12.11
CA PRO A 318 -41.34 -8.99 10.92
C PRO A 318 -41.26 -8.20 9.61
N TYR A 319 -41.63 -6.91 9.61
CA TYR A 319 -41.51 -6.06 8.42
C TYR A 319 -40.05 -5.69 8.10
N GLU A 320 -39.21 -5.45 9.12
CA GLU A 320 -37.77 -5.19 8.93
C GLU A 320 -37.07 -6.42 8.37
N PHE A 321 -37.43 -7.61 8.86
CA PHE A 321 -36.94 -8.88 8.34
C PHE A 321 -37.32 -9.06 6.88
N TYR A 322 -38.58 -8.82 6.51
CA TYR A 322 -39.01 -8.93 5.13
C TYR A 322 -38.25 -7.96 4.20
N PHE A 323 -38.11 -6.69 4.58
CA PHE A 323 -37.33 -5.72 3.81
C PHE A 323 -35.84 -6.09 3.73
N HIS A 324 -35.27 -6.63 4.80
CA HIS A 324 -33.90 -7.13 4.81
C HIS A 324 -33.72 -8.32 3.86
N THR A 325 -34.70 -9.24 3.80
CA THR A 325 -34.67 -10.35 2.85
C THR A 325 -34.83 -9.90 1.39
N MET A 326 -35.60 -8.83 1.14
CA MET A 326 -35.70 -8.24 -0.20
C MET A 326 -34.35 -7.69 -0.67
N ALA A 327 -33.67 -6.90 0.16
CA ALA A 327 -32.34 -6.38 -0.13
C ALA A 327 -31.29 -7.49 -0.25
N GLY A 328 -31.34 -8.50 0.63
CA GLY A 328 -30.46 -9.66 0.57
C GLY A 328 -30.65 -10.49 -0.71
N ARG A 329 -31.89 -10.62 -1.19
CA ARG A 329 -32.21 -11.32 -2.44
C ARG A 329 -31.62 -10.63 -3.67
N GLU A 330 -31.62 -9.30 -3.72
CA GLU A 330 -30.95 -8.54 -4.79
C GLU A 330 -29.46 -8.88 -4.82
N GLY A 331 -28.77 -8.87 -3.68
CA GLY A 331 -27.34 -9.23 -3.62
C GLY A 331 -27.04 -10.65 -4.10
N LEU A 332 -27.92 -11.62 -3.79
CA LEU A 332 -27.79 -13.00 -4.27
C LEU A 332 -28.01 -13.11 -5.79
N ILE A 333 -29.00 -12.39 -6.33
CA ILE A 333 -29.28 -12.37 -7.77
C ILE A 333 -28.13 -11.69 -8.51
N ASP A 334 -27.66 -10.54 -8.03
CA ASP A 334 -26.54 -9.79 -8.61
C ASP A 334 -25.27 -10.65 -8.66
N THR A 335 -25.01 -11.42 -7.60
CA THR A 335 -23.90 -12.39 -7.58
C THR A 335 -24.05 -13.44 -8.68
N ALA A 336 -25.25 -14.02 -8.86
CA ALA A 336 -25.48 -15.03 -9.89
C ALA A 336 -25.33 -14.45 -11.31
N VAL A 337 -25.91 -13.28 -11.59
CA VAL A 337 -25.84 -12.66 -12.92
C VAL A 337 -24.42 -12.20 -13.25
N LYS A 338 -23.74 -11.51 -12.31
CA LYS A 338 -22.38 -11.02 -12.53
C LYS A 338 -21.38 -12.15 -12.79
N THR A 339 -21.55 -13.32 -12.20
CA THR A 339 -20.63 -14.45 -12.44
C THR A 339 -20.63 -14.92 -13.89
N ALA A 340 -21.78 -14.93 -14.56
CA ALA A 340 -21.88 -15.31 -15.98
C ALA A 340 -21.25 -14.25 -16.90
N ASP A 341 -21.57 -12.97 -16.67
CA ASP A 341 -21.09 -11.86 -17.49
C ASP A 341 -19.58 -11.66 -17.34
N THR A 342 -19.06 -11.70 -16.11
CA THR A 342 -17.61 -11.55 -15.84
C THR A 342 -16.80 -12.67 -16.47
N GLY A 343 -17.25 -13.93 -16.39
CA GLY A 343 -16.56 -15.06 -17.01
C GLY A 343 -16.55 -14.98 -18.54
N TYR A 344 -17.65 -14.53 -19.15
CA TYR A 344 -17.71 -14.34 -20.59
C TYR A 344 -16.84 -13.17 -21.07
N LEU A 345 -16.82 -12.07 -20.33
CA LEU A 345 -15.93 -10.93 -20.60
C LEU A 345 -14.46 -11.33 -20.51
N GLN A 346 -14.08 -12.04 -19.43
CA GLN A 346 -12.72 -12.56 -19.26
C GLN A 346 -12.29 -13.42 -20.46
N ARG A 347 -13.16 -14.33 -20.92
CA ARG A 347 -12.88 -15.16 -22.10
C ARG A 347 -12.69 -14.33 -23.37
N LYS A 348 -13.52 -13.30 -23.58
CA LYS A 348 -13.39 -12.39 -24.73
C LYS A 348 -12.06 -11.64 -24.71
N LEU A 349 -11.68 -11.11 -23.56
CA LEU A 349 -10.40 -10.40 -23.40
C LEU A 349 -9.21 -11.31 -23.66
N ILE A 350 -9.22 -12.53 -23.09
CA ILE A 350 -8.14 -13.51 -23.33
C ILE A 350 -8.05 -13.82 -24.82
N LYS A 351 -9.18 -14.10 -25.48
CA LYS A 351 -9.18 -14.42 -26.91
C LYS A 351 -8.72 -13.29 -27.82
N ALA A 352 -8.91 -12.04 -27.40
CA ALA A 352 -8.47 -10.87 -28.15
C ALA A 352 -6.97 -10.58 -27.98
N LEU A 353 -6.34 -11.05 -26.90
CA LEU A 353 -4.98 -10.68 -26.51
C LEU A 353 -4.03 -11.89 -26.35
N GLU A 354 -4.47 -13.12 -26.65
CA GLU A 354 -3.68 -14.33 -26.37
C GLU A 354 -2.37 -14.44 -27.15
N ASP A 355 -2.24 -13.74 -28.27
CA ASP A 355 -1.07 -13.76 -29.15
C ASP A 355 -0.07 -12.62 -28.89
N VAL A 356 -0.42 -11.67 -28.03
CA VAL A 356 0.41 -10.50 -27.73
C VAL A 356 1.54 -10.86 -26.77
N HIS A 357 2.78 -10.63 -27.19
CA HIS A 357 3.98 -11.01 -26.45
C HIS A 357 5.10 -9.96 -26.53
N ALA A 358 6.05 -10.02 -25.59
CA ALA A 358 7.26 -9.21 -25.60
C ALA A 358 8.29 -9.81 -26.57
N ALA A 359 8.73 -9.04 -27.57
CA ALA A 359 9.79 -9.46 -28.49
C ALA A 359 11.20 -9.14 -27.93
N TYR A 360 12.23 -9.83 -28.45
CA TYR A 360 13.62 -9.66 -28.02
C TYR A 360 14.24 -8.28 -28.30
N ASP A 361 13.59 -7.47 -29.13
CA ASP A 361 13.98 -6.08 -29.41
C ASP A 361 13.35 -5.05 -28.45
N GLY A 362 12.59 -5.53 -27.46
CA GLY A 362 11.86 -4.74 -26.47
C GLY A 362 10.52 -4.19 -26.96
N THR A 363 10.08 -4.54 -28.18
CA THR A 363 8.75 -4.17 -28.69
C THR A 363 7.69 -5.18 -28.27
N VAL A 364 6.42 -4.77 -28.30
CA VAL A 364 5.27 -5.66 -28.06
C VAL A 364 4.59 -5.92 -29.40
N ARG A 365 4.43 -7.20 -29.75
CA ARG A 365 3.91 -7.62 -31.05
C ARG A 365 2.80 -8.65 -30.91
N ASN A 366 1.95 -8.71 -31.93
CA ASN A 366 0.95 -9.78 -32.11
C ASN A 366 1.55 -10.99 -32.87
N ALA A 367 0.74 -12.01 -33.17
CA ALA A 367 1.19 -13.17 -33.96
C ALA A 367 1.65 -12.80 -35.38
N ASN A 368 1.07 -11.76 -35.99
CA ASN A 368 1.40 -11.29 -37.34
C ASN A 368 2.67 -10.42 -37.39
N GLN A 369 3.35 -10.21 -36.25
CA GLN A 369 4.49 -9.31 -36.09
C GLN A 369 4.15 -7.81 -36.25
N ASP A 370 2.86 -7.45 -36.17
CA ASP A 370 2.45 -6.06 -36.08
C ASP A 370 2.83 -5.51 -34.71
N ILE A 371 3.39 -4.30 -34.68
CA ILE A 371 3.81 -3.62 -33.45
C ILE A 371 2.60 -2.97 -32.80
N ILE A 372 2.33 -3.34 -31.55
CA ILE A 372 1.27 -2.72 -30.71
C ILE A 372 1.88 -1.60 -29.86
N GLN A 373 3.01 -1.87 -29.20
CA GLN A 373 3.74 -0.89 -28.39
C GLN A 373 5.23 -0.94 -28.71
N PHE A 374 5.88 0.23 -28.75
CA PHE A 374 7.33 0.31 -28.95
C PHE A 374 8.14 -0.14 -27.74
N ALA A 375 7.58 0.04 -26.54
CA ALA A 375 8.08 -0.45 -25.27
C ALA A 375 6.88 -0.93 -24.46
N TYR A 376 6.99 -2.09 -23.81
CA TYR A 376 5.93 -2.60 -22.95
C TYR A 376 5.58 -1.59 -21.86
N GLY A 377 4.30 -1.24 -21.71
CA GLY A 377 3.86 -0.32 -20.66
C GLY A 377 4.45 1.10 -20.76
N GLU A 378 5.03 1.45 -21.91
CA GLU A 378 5.78 2.70 -22.14
C GLU A 378 7.04 2.88 -21.27
N ASP A 379 7.36 1.93 -20.38
CA ASP A 379 8.53 1.94 -19.48
C ASP A 379 9.45 0.70 -19.64
N ALA A 380 8.97 -0.34 -20.30
CA ALA A 380 9.57 -1.67 -20.49
C ALA A 380 9.86 -2.44 -19.18
N LEU A 381 9.06 -2.20 -18.15
CA LEU A 381 9.25 -2.79 -16.83
C LEU A 381 8.21 -3.86 -16.52
N ASP A 382 8.61 -4.90 -15.80
CA ASP A 382 7.69 -5.91 -15.27
C ASP A 382 6.86 -5.32 -14.12
N GLY A 383 5.54 -5.42 -14.25
CA GLY A 383 4.58 -4.98 -13.25
C GLY A 383 4.79 -5.60 -11.86
N ALA A 384 5.37 -6.79 -11.74
CA ALA A 384 5.65 -7.43 -10.45
C ALA A 384 6.83 -6.78 -9.70
N ARG A 385 7.68 -6.01 -10.38
CA ARG A 385 8.87 -5.35 -9.80
C ARG A 385 8.69 -3.86 -9.54
N ILE A 386 7.54 -3.32 -9.90
CA ILE A 386 7.15 -1.95 -9.63
C ILE A 386 6.70 -1.83 -8.17
N GLU A 387 7.12 -0.77 -7.49
CA GLU A 387 6.64 -0.45 -6.15
C GLU A 387 5.77 0.80 -6.17
N GLY A 388 4.52 0.65 -5.73
CA GLY A 388 3.58 1.76 -5.58
C GLY A 388 3.90 2.66 -4.39
N SER A 389 3.39 3.90 -4.44
CA SER A 389 3.47 4.89 -3.34
C SER A 389 4.86 5.47 -3.03
N GLN A 390 5.79 5.48 -4.00
CA GLN A 390 7.07 6.18 -3.83
C GLN A 390 6.86 7.70 -3.80
N SER A 391 7.53 8.40 -2.88
CA SER A 391 7.37 9.84 -2.74
C SER A 391 8.06 10.59 -3.88
N PHE A 392 7.27 11.30 -4.68
CA PHE A 392 7.70 12.16 -5.77
C PHE A 392 7.32 13.61 -5.48
N GLN A 393 8.11 14.26 -4.62
CA GLN A 393 7.82 15.60 -4.11
C GLN A 393 8.22 16.75 -5.06
N LEU A 394 9.06 16.51 -6.08
CA LEU A 394 9.65 17.55 -6.93
C LEU A 394 8.60 18.52 -7.55
N PRO A 395 7.44 18.07 -8.07
CA PRO A 395 6.46 18.97 -8.69
C PRO A 395 5.77 19.91 -7.68
N MET A 396 5.64 19.45 -6.43
CA MET A 396 4.88 20.11 -5.36
C MET A 396 5.68 21.12 -4.56
N MET A 397 7.01 21.06 -4.61
CA MET A 397 7.88 21.99 -3.88
C MET A 397 7.75 23.42 -4.39
N SER A 398 7.80 24.40 -3.48
CA SER A 398 7.88 25.82 -3.84
C SER A 398 9.28 26.18 -4.38
N ASN A 399 9.41 27.35 -5.01
CA ASN A 399 10.72 27.81 -5.49
C ASN A 399 11.72 28.01 -4.34
N GLU A 400 11.22 28.41 -3.16
CA GLU A 400 12.03 28.58 -1.96
C GLU A 400 12.47 27.23 -1.40
N ASP A 401 11.55 26.26 -1.32
CA ASP A 401 11.86 24.91 -0.85
C ASP A 401 12.87 24.22 -1.76
N MET A 402 12.75 24.39 -3.09
CA MET A 402 13.72 23.88 -4.07
C MET A 402 15.13 24.44 -3.82
N ARG A 403 15.26 25.76 -3.61
CA ARG A 403 16.55 26.37 -3.28
C ARG A 403 17.09 25.83 -1.96
N ARG A 404 16.24 25.69 -0.94
CA ARG A 404 16.65 25.19 0.38
C ARG A 404 17.12 23.75 0.33
N ALA A 405 16.42 22.89 -0.40
CA ALA A 405 16.69 21.45 -0.46
C ALA A 405 17.87 21.10 -1.39
N PHE A 406 17.99 21.74 -2.56
CA PHE A 406 18.89 21.28 -3.63
C PHE A 406 20.03 22.24 -3.98
N ARG A 407 19.89 23.56 -3.75
CA ARG A 407 20.93 24.55 -4.13
C ARG A 407 22.00 24.69 -3.04
N PHE A 408 23.28 24.66 -3.39
CA PHE A 408 24.37 25.01 -2.45
C PHE A 408 24.48 26.52 -2.24
N GLU A 409 25.14 26.94 -1.16
CA GLU A 409 25.31 28.35 -0.79
C GLU A 409 26.45 29.01 -1.58
N TYR A 410 26.30 29.18 -2.89
CA TYR A 410 27.23 29.97 -3.72
C TYR A 410 26.70 31.40 -3.93
N ARG A 411 27.59 32.38 -3.91
CA ARG A 411 27.29 33.78 -4.27
C ARG A 411 27.06 33.89 -5.78
N ASP A 412 26.32 34.90 -6.20
CA ASP A 412 26.07 35.19 -7.61
C ASP A 412 27.38 35.54 -8.38
N ASP A 413 28.45 35.88 -7.66
CA ASP A 413 29.81 36.10 -8.20
C ASP A 413 30.57 34.81 -8.53
N GLY A 414 29.95 33.63 -8.38
CA GLY A 414 30.60 32.34 -8.65
C GLY A 414 31.61 31.91 -7.57
N THR A 415 31.55 32.52 -6.39
CA THR A 415 32.38 32.15 -5.23
C THR A 415 31.54 31.50 -4.14
N PHE A 416 32.09 30.48 -3.48
CA PHE A 416 31.47 29.82 -2.34
C PHE A 416 31.49 30.75 -1.11
N THR A 417 30.38 30.88 -0.37
CA THR A 417 30.38 31.61 0.92
C THR A 417 31.24 30.90 1.97
N GLU A 418 31.62 31.61 3.03
CA GLU A 418 32.35 30.98 4.15
C GLU A 418 31.54 29.85 4.81
N GLU A 419 30.20 29.90 4.70
CA GLU A 419 29.23 28.96 5.27
C GLU A 419 29.02 27.69 4.43
N VAL A 420 29.60 27.58 3.23
CA VAL A 420 29.36 26.46 2.30
C VAL A 420 29.64 25.11 2.94
N GLY A 421 28.59 24.29 2.98
CA GLY A 421 28.66 22.92 3.48
C GLY A 421 28.59 22.77 4.99
N GLY A 422 28.36 23.87 5.75
CA GLY A 422 28.07 23.87 7.19
C GLY A 422 28.86 22.84 8.02
N ASN A 423 28.21 22.20 8.99
CA ASN A 423 28.79 21.11 9.80
C ASN A 423 28.68 19.71 9.16
N TYR A 424 28.26 19.60 7.89
CA TYR A 424 27.92 18.30 7.27
C TYR A 424 28.88 17.83 6.17
N MET A 425 29.78 18.71 5.70
CA MET A 425 30.76 18.39 4.65
C MET A 425 32.19 18.42 5.19
N ASP A 426 33.01 17.46 4.73
CA ASP A 426 34.40 17.36 5.16
C ASP A 426 35.26 18.56 4.71
N VAL A 427 36.31 18.85 5.49
CA VAL A 427 37.25 19.96 5.29
C VAL A 427 37.99 19.80 3.96
N HIS A 428 38.34 18.58 3.55
CA HIS A 428 38.99 18.33 2.27
C HIS A 428 38.05 18.60 1.09
N ALA A 429 36.78 18.19 1.19
CA ALA A 429 35.77 18.49 0.17
C ALA A 429 35.50 19.99 0.06
N LYS A 430 35.46 20.74 1.17
CA LYS A 430 35.36 22.21 1.18
C LYS A 430 36.53 22.88 0.47
N ARG A 431 37.76 22.44 0.74
CA ARG A 431 38.96 22.99 0.08
C ARG A 431 38.96 22.70 -1.42
N ALA A 432 38.55 21.49 -1.83
CA ALA A 432 38.44 21.11 -3.24
C ALA A 432 37.39 21.95 -4.00
N LEU A 433 36.28 22.29 -3.35
CA LEU A 433 35.27 23.17 -3.94
C LEU A 433 35.76 24.62 -4.05
N ARG A 434 36.50 25.14 -3.07
CA ARG A 434 37.02 26.52 -3.09
C ARG A 434 38.18 26.75 -4.06
N THR A 435 38.93 25.70 -4.40
CA THR A 435 40.13 25.80 -5.24
C THR A 435 39.81 25.92 -6.73
N ASP A 436 38.67 25.39 -7.17
CA ASP A 436 38.31 25.32 -8.58
C ASP A 436 36.95 25.99 -8.84
N SER A 437 36.97 27.04 -9.67
CA SER A 437 35.80 27.81 -10.09
C SER A 437 34.84 27.00 -10.98
N GLU A 438 35.32 25.96 -11.67
CA GLU A 438 34.46 25.10 -12.50
C GLU A 438 33.48 24.26 -11.67
N ASN A 439 33.82 23.96 -10.42
CA ASN A 439 32.97 23.14 -9.56
C ASN A 439 31.64 23.83 -9.24
N VAL A 440 31.64 25.17 -9.13
CA VAL A 440 30.41 25.96 -8.95
C VAL A 440 29.49 25.79 -10.17
N LYS A 441 30.04 25.91 -11.38
CA LYS A 441 29.28 25.75 -12.63
C LYS A 441 28.64 24.36 -12.74
N ARG A 442 29.35 23.31 -12.31
CA ARG A 442 28.83 21.93 -12.34
C ARG A 442 27.66 21.72 -11.37
N LEU A 443 27.74 22.27 -10.16
CA LEU A 443 26.65 22.21 -9.17
C LEU A 443 25.45 23.09 -9.57
N GLU A 444 25.72 24.23 -10.19
CA GLU A 444 24.67 25.08 -10.76
C GLU A 444 23.94 24.36 -11.90
N ALA A 445 24.68 23.68 -12.79
CA ALA A 445 24.08 22.88 -13.86
C ALA A 445 23.21 21.73 -13.32
N GLU A 446 23.59 21.08 -12.20
CA GLU A 446 22.74 20.10 -11.52
C GLU A 446 21.42 20.73 -11.04
N PHE A 447 21.49 21.91 -10.42
CA PHE A 447 20.30 22.61 -9.93
C PHE A 447 19.40 23.11 -11.08
N GLN A 448 19.98 23.65 -12.15
CA GLN A 448 19.24 24.06 -13.34
C GLN A 448 18.55 22.88 -14.02
N GLN A 449 19.20 21.72 -14.10
CA GLN A 449 18.57 20.50 -14.62
C GLN A 449 17.34 20.10 -13.79
N LEU A 450 17.42 20.15 -12.45
CA LEU A 450 16.28 19.85 -11.58
C LEU A 450 15.12 20.86 -11.74
N MET A 451 15.42 22.11 -12.07
CA MET A 451 14.40 23.11 -12.38
C MET A 451 13.67 22.79 -13.68
N VAL A 452 14.40 22.40 -14.73
CA VAL A 452 13.83 21.94 -16.00
C VAL A 452 12.99 20.68 -15.78
N ASP A 453 13.54 19.69 -15.06
CA ASP A 453 12.85 18.44 -14.74
C ASP A 453 11.53 18.71 -13.98
N ARG A 454 11.51 19.69 -13.07
CA ARG A 454 10.30 20.12 -12.34
C ARG A 454 9.25 20.72 -13.25
N ASP A 455 9.64 21.61 -14.15
CA ASP A 455 8.71 22.25 -15.08
C ASP A 455 8.13 21.23 -16.08
N GLU A 456 8.93 20.28 -16.54
CA GLU A 456 8.47 19.14 -17.34
C GLU A 456 7.50 18.24 -16.56
N CYS A 457 7.86 17.85 -15.33
CA CYS A 457 6.95 17.04 -14.51
C CYS A 457 5.63 17.75 -14.22
N ARG A 458 5.60 19.07 -14.11
CA ARG A 458 4.36 19.85 -13.92
C ARG A 458 3.47 19.82 -15.17
N LYS A 459 4.06 19.83 -16.36
CA LYS A 459 3.34 19.65 -17.63
C LYS A 459 2.79 18.22 -17.74
N ILE A 460 3.60 17.21 -17.40
CA ILE A 460 3.17 15.81 -17.47
C ILE A 460 2.10 15.49 -16.42
N MET A 461 2.24 16.01 -15.20
CA MET A 461 1.34 15.73 -14.07
C MET A 461 0.18 16.72 -13.96
N GLU A 462 -0.21 17.34 -15.07
CA GLU A 462 -1.03 18.56 -15.22
C GLU A 462 -2.25 18.73 -14.27
N LEU A 463 -2.73 17.69 -13.57
CA LEU A 463 -3.81 17.78 -12.57
C LEU A 463 -3.69 16.87 -11.32
N SER A 464 -2.60 16.11 -11.14
CA SER A 464 -2.50 15.17 -10.00
C SER A 464 -1.95 15.85 -8.75
N LYS A 465 -2.78 16.03 -7.72
CA LYS A 465 -2.36 16.49 -6.38
C LYS A 465 -1.60 15.42 -5.57
N ASN A 466 -1.40 14.22 -6.11
CA ASN A 466 -0.82 13.11 -5.37
C ASN A 466 0.70 13.04 -5.61
N PRO A 467 1.54 13.26 -4.58
CA PRO A 467 3.00 13.18 -4.69
C PRO A 467 3.50 11.71 -4.65
N LYS A 468 2.68 10.76 -5.09
CA LYS A 468 2.95 9.33 -4.99
C LYS A 468 2.87 8.72 -6.38
N LEU A 469 3.96 8.10 -6.81
CA LEU A 469 4.06 7.41 -8.09
C LEU A 469 4.41 5.94 -7.88
N SER A 470 4.04 5.13 -8.87
CA SER A 470 4.51 3.76 -9.00
C SER A 470 5.77 3.80 -9.85
N LEU A 471 6.91 3.46 -9.26
CA LEU A 471 8.21 3.47 -9.91
C LEU A 471 8.91 2.14 -9.62
N PRO A 472 9.83 1.69 -10.49
CA PRO A 472 10.70 0.57 -10.16
C PRO A 472 11.61 0.97 -9.00
N ILE A 473 11.94 0.01 -8.14
CA ILE A 473 12.94 0.14 -7.05
C ILE A 473 12.63 1.25 -6.05
N ASN A 474 12.46 0.88 -4.79
CA ASN A 474 12.36 1.87 -3.73
C ASN A 474 13.74 2.45 -3.34
N VAL A 475 14.11 3.58 -3.94
CA VAL A 475 15.41 4.24 -3.74
C VAL A 475 15.61 4.69 -2.29
N GLU A 476 14.54 5.16 -1.64
CA GLU A 476 14.58 5.59 -0.24
C GLU A 476 14.95 4.42 0.70
N ARG A 477 14.36 3.24 0.45
CA ARG A 477 14.68 2.02 1.20
C ARG A 477 16.12 1.58 0.96
N LEU A 478 16.60 1.63 -0.28
CA LEU A 478 18.01 1.32 -0.60
C LEU A 478 19.00 2.25 0.11
N ILE A 479 18.71 3.55 0.16
CA ILE A 479 19.53 4.52 0.90
C ILE A 479 19.60 4.16 2.39
N ARG A 480 18.46 3.78 2.99
CA ARG A 480 18.40 3.35 4.39
C ARG A 480 19.19 2.06 4.62
N ASN A 481 19.11 1.11 3.71
CA ASN A 481 19.88 -0.14 3.76
C ASN A 481 21.38 0.15 3.68
N ALA A 482 21.82 0.97 2.72
CA ALA A 482 23.22 1.38 2.60
C ALA A 482 23.73 2.04 3.89
N ARG A 483 22.92 2.91 4.52
CA ARG A 483 23.24 3.54 5.81
C ARG A 483 23.32 2.52 6.95
N SER A 484 22.43 1.52 6.95
CA SER A 484 22.38 0.51 7.99
C SER A 484 23.52 -0.49 7.87
N THR A 485 23.84 -0.96 6.67
CA THR A 485 24.84 -2.01 6.43
C THR A 485 26.26 -1.48 6.54
N MET A 486 26.53 -0.32 5.95
CA MET A 486 27.90 0.22 5.83
C MET A 486 28.20 1.39 6.78
N GLY A 487 27.18 1.94 7.45
CA GLY A 487 27.33 3.12 8.30
C GLY A 487 27.68 2.79 9.74
N THR A 488 28.90 3.13 10.16
CA THR A 488 29.09 3.83 11.45
C THR A 488 28.34 5.17 11.35
N LYS A 489 27.83 5.73 12.45
CA LYS A 489 27.19 7.06 12.44
C LYS A 489 28.26 8.13 12.13
N ALA A 490 28.69 8.23 10.87
CA ALA A 490 29.54 9.31 10.41
C ALA A 490 28.72 10.60 10.53
N VAL A 491 29.21 11.53 11.34
CA VAL A 491 28.56 12.83 11.55
C VAL A 491 28.66 13.69 10.29
N ILE A 492 29.72 13.45 9.50
CA ILE A 492 30.15 14.20 8.30
C ILE A 492 30.41 13.19 7.18
N SER A 493 30.02 13.53 5.94
CA SER A 493 30.26 12.71 4.75
C SER A 493 31.62 13.02 4.12
N ASP A 494 32.35 11.97 3.73
CA ASP A 494 33.63 12.05 3.02
C ASP A 494 33.47 12.24 1.50
N LEU A 495 32.23 12.35 1.00
CA LEU A 495 31.95 12.45 -0.43
C LEU A 495 32.25 13.85 -0.97
N ASN A 496 32.90 13.91 -2.12
CA ASN A 496 32.98 15.13 -2.91
C ASN A 496 31.68 15.29 -3.74
N PRO A 497 30.94 16.40 -3.62
CA PRO A 497 29.71 16.65 -4.39
C PRO A 497 29.86 16.49 -5.90
N VAL A 498 31.02 16.86 -6.46
CA VAL A 498 31.28 16.75 -7.91
C VAL A 498 31.35 15.29 -8.35
N ASN A 499 31.94 14.43 -7.53
CA ASN A 499 32.01 12.99 -7.79
C ASN A 499 30.62 12.35 -7.71
N VAL A 500 29.74 12.84 -6.82
CA VAL A 500 28.34 12.39 -6.74
C VAL A 500 27.63 12.70 -8.06
N VAL A 501 27.73 13.93 -8.57
CA VAL A 501 27.10 14.32 -9.85
C VAL A 501 27.61 13.45 -11.01
N HIS A 502 28.93 13.26 -11.11
CA HIS A 502 29.51 12.42 -12.16
C HIS A 502 29.04 10.96 -12.06
N SER A 503 29.00 10.40 -10.85
CA SER A 503 28.59 9.01 -10.63
C SER A 503 27.10 8.79 -10.92
N VAL A 504 26.23 9.75 -10.59
CA VAL A 504 24.80 9.69 -10.93
C VAL A 504 24.60 9.77 -12.44
N ARG A 505 25.31 10.66 -13.15
CA ARG A 505 25.26 10.73 -14.63
C ARG A 505 25.72 9.43 -15.27
N LYS A 506 26.83 8.86 -14.79
CA LYS A 506 27.33 7.56 -15.25
C LYS A 506 26.29 6.45 -15.03
N LEU A 507 25.65 6.41 -13.85
CA LEU A 507 24.57 5.46 -13.59
C LEU A 507 23.41 5.63 -14.60
N GLN A 508 22.99 6.87 -14.90
CA GLN A 508 21.93 7.11 -15.88
C GLN A 508 22.29 6.61 -17.28
N GLU A 509 23.55 6.73 -17.70
CA GLU A 509 24.04 6.20 -18.98
C GLU A 509 24.09 4.66 -18.96
N ASP A 510 24.58 4.07 -17.87
CA ASP A 510 24.63 2.62 -17.69
C ASP A 510 23.22 2.01 -17.76
N LEU A 511 22.20 2.66 -17.18
CA LEU A 511 20.81 2.21 -17.22
C LEU A 511 20.23 2.19 -18.65
N VAL A 512 20.58 3.18 -19.48
CA VAL A 512 20.15 3.23 -20.89
C VAL A 512 20.70 2.03 -21.68
N GLN A 513 21.91 1.57 -21.36
CA GLN A 513 22.54 0.42 -22.03
C GLN A 513 21.92 -0.93 -21.63
N LEU A 514 21.09 -1.00 -20.58
CA LEU A 514 20.44 -2.24 -20.17
C LEU A 514 19.27 -2.64 -21.08
N PHE A 515 18.61 -1.70 -21.74
CA PHE A 515 17.38 -1.95 -22.50
C PHE A 515 17.60 -2.74 -23.79
N PRO A 516 16.84 -3.81 -24.06
CA PRO A 516 16.99 -4.60 -25.27
C PRO A 516 16.78 -3.74 -26.54
N SER A 517 17.58 -4.03 -27.58
CA SER A 517 17.43 -3.42 -28.90
C SER A 517 17.95 -4.34 -29.99
N TYR A 518 17.24 -4.37 -31.11
CA TYR A 518 17.75 -4.95 -32.35
C TYR A 518 18.95 -4.13 -32.84
N ASN A 519 20.08 -4.79 -33.15
CA ASN A 519 21.33 -4.17 -33.62
C ASN A 519 22.00 -3.21 -32.62
N ARG A 520 22.70 -3.77 -31.64
CA ARG A 520 23.72 -3.02 -30.87
C ARG A 520 25.05 -3.05 -31.62
N GLY A 521 25.79 -1.95 -31.58
CA GLY A 521 27.18 -1.95 -32.04
C GLY A 521 28.06 -2.85 -31.14
N PRO A 522 29.31 -3.16 -31.55
CA PRO A 522 30.25 -3.94 -30.74
C PRO A 522 30.52 -3.34 -29.35
N ASP A 523 30.33 -2.03 -29.18
CA ASP A 523 30.44 -1.30 -27.91
C ASP A 523 29.16 -1.35 -27.04
N GLY A 524 28.11 -2.07 -27.47
CA GLY A 524 26.82 -2.11 -26.79
C GLY A 524 25.95 -0.86 -26.96
N LYS A 525 26.41 0.13 -27.74
CA LYS A 525 25.67 1.37 -28.05
C LYS A 525 24.59 1.15 -29.11
N PHE A 526 23.50 1.91 -29.00
CA PHE A 526 22.43 1.93 -30.00
C PHE A 526 22.95 2.53 -31.32
N LEU A 527 22.77 1.81 -32.42
CA LEU A 527 23.10 2.28 -33.77
C LEU A 527 22.05 3.27 -34.33
N SER A 528 20.80 3.16 -33.88
CA SER A 528 19.68 4.01 -34.33
C SER A 528 19.32 5.07 -33.28
N GLU A 529 19.23 6.34 -33.71
CA GLU A 529 18.79 7.45 -32.85
C GLU A 529 17.38 7.25 -32.31
N HIS A 530 16.46 6.70 -33.11
CA HIS A 530 15.09 6.42 -32.68
C HIS A 530 15.02 5.37 -31.57
N SER A 531 15.87 4.34 -31.64
CA SER A 531 15.93 3.31 -30.59
C SER A 531 16.46 3.88 -29.28
N ARG A 532 17.42 4.80 -29.35
CA ARG A 532 17.92 5.52 -28.18
C ARG A 532 16.86 6.46 -27.61
N HIS A 533 16.18 7.23 -28.46
CA HIS A 533 15.12 8.15 -28.04
C HIS A 533 13.99 7.41 -27.32
N ARG A 534 13.56 6.25 -27.84
CA ARG A 534 12.58 5.36 -27.18
C ARG A 534 12.98 5.03 -25.74
N VAL A 535 14.22 4.57 -25.54
CA VAL A 535 14.72 4.19 -24.21
C VAL A 535 14.89 5.40 -23.30
N GLU A 536 15.29 6.54 -23.84
CA GLU A 536 15.40 7.79 -23.08
C GLU A 536 14.03 8.28 -22.60
N CYS A 537 12.99 8.17 -23.43
CA CYS A 537 11.61 8.47 -23.04
C CYS A 537 11.10 7.54 -21.94
N ALA A 538 11.31 6.21 -22.09
CA ALA A 538 10.91 5.22 -21.09
C ALA A 538 11.57 5.46 -19.72
N LEU A 539 12.86 5.83 -19.73
CA LEU A 539 13.63 6.12 -18.52
C LEU A 539 13.40 7.51 -17.94
N HIS A 540 12.71 8.42 -18.65
CA HIS A 540 12.71 9.85 -18.34
C HIS A 540 12.25 10.13 -16.90
N LEU A 541 11.09 9.59 -16.53
CA LEU A 541 10.51 9.77 -15.20
C LEU A 541 11.40 9.19 -14.09
N PHE A 542 11.99 8.01 -14.32
CA PHE A 542 12.89 7.38 -13.37
C PHE A 542 14.21 8.13 -13.23
N LYS A 543 14.75 8.70 -14.32
CA LYS A 543 15.94 9.56 -14.29
C LYS A 543 15.70 10.81 -13.44
N ILE A 544 14.53 11.44 -13.56
CA ILE A 544 14.16 12.59 -12.74
C ILE A 544 14.08 12.17 -11.26
N HIS A 545 13.43 11.03 -10.97
CA HIS A 545 13.35 10.52 -9.59
C HIS A 545 14.74 10.24 -8.99
N LEU A 546 15.65 9.63 -9.75
CA LEU A 546 17.04 9.40 -9.33
C LEU A 546 17.78 10.71 -9.05
N ARG A 547 17.62 11.74 -9.88
CA ARG A 547 18.25 13.06 -9.65
C ARG A 547 17.68 13.73 -8.39
N GLN A 548 16.38 13.64 -8.18
CA GLN A 548 15.72 14.16 -6.98
C GLN A 548 16.23 13.47 -5.71
N MET A 549 16.40 12.15 -5.74
CA MET A 549 16.80 11.37 -4.57
C MET A 549 18.31 11.44 -4.34
N LEU A 550 19.13 11.32 -5.38
CA LEU A 550 20.60 11.30 -5.29
C LEU A 550 21.25 12.66 -5.56
N ASN A 551 20.51 13.76 -5.36
CA ASN A 551 21.09 15.10 -5.45
C ASN A 551 22.26 15.23 -4.48
N SER A 552 23.35 15.87 -4.95
CA SER A 552 24.58 15.99 -4.19
C SER A 552 24.36 16.64 -2.81
N LYS A 553 23.53 17.67 -2.67
CA LYS A 553 23.22 18.31 -1.38
C LYS A 553 22.49 17.37 -0.42
N ARG A 554 21.49 16.62 -0.90
CA ARG A 554 20.70 15.67 -0.08
C ARG A 554 21.53 14.48 0.38
N VAL A 555 22.37 13.94 -0.51
CA VAL A 555 23.28 12.83 -0.18
C VAL A 555 24.23 13.18 0.97
N LEU A 556 24.77 14.40 0.96
CA LEU A 556 25.68 14.86 2.01
C LEU A 556 24.93 15.31 3.29
N LYS A 557 23.84 16.07 3.16
CA LYS A 557 23.16 16.70 4.31
C LYS A 557 22.15 15.78 5.00
N ASP A 558 21.25 15.18 4.23
CA ASP A 558 20.10 14.43 4.77
C ASP A 558 20.50 12.97 5.05
N TYR A 559 21.16 12.32 4.08
CA TYR A 559 21.50 10.90 4.20
C TYR A 559 22.86 10.64 4.83
N LYS A 560 23.81 11.58 4.69
CA LYS A 560 25.18 11.49 5.24
C LYS A 560 25.88 10.18 4.85
N LEU A 561 25.88 9.88 3.56
CA LEU A 561 26.48 8.64 3.04
C LEU A 561 28.01 8.74 2.97
N ASN A 562 28.68 7.62 3.20
CA ASN A 562 30.13 7.48 2.96
C ASN A 562 30.39 7.08 1.50
N SER A 563 31.64 7.20 1.04
CA SER A 563 32.04 6.81 -0.32
C SER A 563 31.70 5.35 -0.65
N THR A 564 32.02 4.43 0.26
CA THR A 564 31.74 2.99 0.13
C THR A 564 30.24 2.69 0.10
N ALA A 565 29.46 3.35 0.98
CA ALA A 565 28.01 3.21 1.03
C ALA A 565 27.35 3.73 -0.26
N PHE A 566 27.88 4.82 -0.82
CA PHE A 566 27.39 5.40 -2.06
C PHE A 566 27.71 4.53 -3.28
N THR A 567 28.92 3.97 -3.39
CA THR A 567 29.26 3.02 -4.46
C THR A 567 28.42 1.76 -4.38
N PHE A 568 28.18 1.24 -3.17
CA PHE A 568 27.29 0.10 -2.94
C PHE A 568 25.86 0.41 -3.41
N LEU A 569 25.32 1.57 -3.01
CA LEU A 569 23.98 2.02 -3.41
C LEU A 569 23.81 2.08 -4.93
N LEU A 570 24.77 2.67 -5.66
CA LEU A 570 24.71 2.74 -7.12
C LEU A 570 24.74 1.35 -7.77
N SER A 571 25.56 0.44 -7.25
CA SER A 571 25.63 -0.94 -7.74
C SER A 571 24.33 -1.71 -7.50
N GLU A 572 23.68 -1.49 -6.35
CA GLU A 572 22.42 -2.15 -6.01
C GLU A 572 21.26 -1.60 -6.85
N ILE A 573 21.20 -0.29 -7.10
CA ILE A 573 20.22 0.33 -8.00
C ILE A 573 20.35 -0.29 -9.41
N ARG A 574 21.57 -0.39 -9.95
CA ARG A 574 21.80 -0.99 -11.27
C ARG A 574 21.34 -2.44 -11.32
N ALA A 575 21.70 -3.25 -10.32
CA ALA A 575 21.34 -4.67 -10.28
C ALA A 575 19.82 -4.88 -10.18
N LYS A 576 19.13 -4.13 -9.32
CA LYS A 576 17.67 -4.23 -9.17
C LYS A 576 16.92 -3.68 -10.38
N TYR A 577 17.46 -2.66 -11.05
CA TYR A 577 16.84 -2.14 -12.28
C TYR A 577 16.89 -3.16 -13.40
N LEU A 578 18.02 -3.85 -13.56
CA LEU A 578 18.13 -4.94 -14.52
C LEU A 578 17.10 -6.05 -14.27
N GLN A 579 16.84 -6.37 -12.99
CA GLN A 579 15.83 -7.36 -12.60
C GLN A 579 14.38 -6.89 -12.82
N SER A 580 14.14 -5.58 -12.96
CA SER A 580 12.80 -5.03 -13.23
C SER A 580 12.46 -4.91 -14.70
N ILE A 581 13.42 -5.11 -15.61
CA ILE A 581 13.15 -5.09 -17.06
C ILE A 581 12.35 -6.33 -17.43
N ILE A 582 11.32 -6.15 -18.27
CA ILE A 582 10.52 -7.25 -18.76
C ILE A 582 11.35 -8.30 -19.50
N HIS A 583 11.03 -9.58 -19.29
CA HIS A 583 11.69 -10.67 -20.00
C HIS A 583 11.09 -10.84 -21.41
N PRO A 584 11.92 -10.91 -22.47
CA PRO A 584 11.43 -11.29 -23.80
C PRO A 584 10.78 -12.68 -23.80
N GLY A 585 9.72 -12.85 -24.58
CA GLY A 585 8.92 -14.07 -24.64
C GLY A 585 7.76 -14.12 -23.65
N GLU A 586 7.62 -13.11 -22.79
CA GLU A 586 6.51 -13.03 -21.85
C GLU A 586 5.18 -12.75 -22.55
N MET A 587 4.15 -13.54 -22.21
CA MET A 587 2.81 -13.47 -22.81
C MET A 587 1.97 -12.36 -22.18
N ILE A 588 2.37 -11.12 -22.47
CA ILE A 588 1.78 -9.89 -21.91
C ILE A 588 0.27 -9.83 -22.10
N GLY A 589 -0.24 -10.18 -23.28
CA GLY A 589 -1.66 -9.97 -23.57
C GLY A 589 -2.58 -10.86 -22.74
N ALA A 590 -2.19 -12.12 -22.52
CA ALA A 590 -2.93 -13.01 -21.63
C ALA A 590 -2.91 -12.52 -20.17
N MET A 591 -1.76 -12.01 -19.70
CA MET A 591 -1.66 -11.42 -18.37
C MET A 591 -2.50 -10.15 -18.21
N ALA A 592 -2.49 -9.27 -19.22
CA ALA A 592 -3.30 -8.06 -19.23
C ALA A 592 -4.80 -8.40 -19.25
N ALA A 593 -5.21 -9.36 -20.08
CA ALA A 593 -6.59 -9.83 -20.16
C ALA A 593 -7.11 -10.45 -18.86
N GLN A 594 -6.25 -11.11 -18.08
CA GLN A 594 -6.60 -11.64 -16.77
C GLN A 594 -6.55 -10.60 -15.65
N SER A 595 -5.82 -9.50 -15.87
CA SER A 595 -5.65 -8.45 -14.87
C SER A 595 -6.75 -7.40 -14.90
N CYS A 596 -7.29 -7.13 -16.10
CA CYS A 596 -8.50 -6.34 -16.34
C CYS A 596 -9.76 -7.05 -15.82
#